data_AF-A0A375Z1X4-F1
#
_entry.id   AF-A0A375Z1X4-F1
#
_cell.length_a   1.000
_cell.length_b   1.000
_cell.length_c   1.000
_cell.angle_alpha   90.00
_cell.angle_beta   90.00
_cell.angle_gamma   90.00
#
_symmetry.space_group_name_H-M   'P 1'
#
loop_
_entity.id
_entity.type
_entity.pdbx_description
1 polymer ?
#
loop_
_entity_poly.entity_id
_entity_poly.type
_entity_poly.pdbx_seq_one_letter_code
_entity_poly.pdbx_strand_id
1 'polypeptide(L)'
;MDPLDVANLTQEGAWQYLVDLGFPVSRCSIKVAFDKREVHPVRLGNRNFVSRRDMLNWIESKRQTKPTRYVGVNTHLNPKIAASR
;
A
#
# COMPACT_ATOMS: atom_id res chain seq x y z
N MET A 1 -10.55 -7.58 -24.65
CA MET A 1 -9.69 -6.88 -23.68
C MET A 1 -10.42 -6.96 -22.35
N ASP A 2 -9.78 -7.44 -21.29
CA ASP A 2 -10.41 -7.57 -19.98
C ASP A 2 -10.70 -6.16 -19.43
N PRO A 3 -11.92 -5.85 -18.96
CA PRO A 3 -12.23 -4.57 -18.32
C PRO A 3 -11.26 -4.17 -17.20
N LEU A 4 -10.61 -5.12 -16.54
CA LEU A 4 -9.63 -4.85 -15.50
C LEU A 4 -8.30 -4.26 -16.01
N ASP A 5 -7.97 -4.49 -17.28
CA ASP A 5 -6.73 -4.05 -17.91
C ASP A 5 -6.86 -2.67 -18.58
N VAL A 6 -8.07 -2.12 -18.64
CA VAL A 6 -8.30 -0.79 -19.23
C VAL A 6 -7.73 0.29 -18.30
N ALA A 7 -6.71 1.00 -18.76
CA ALA A 7 -6.08 2.10 -18.03
C ALA A 7 -6.93 3.37 -18.04
N ASN A 8 -7.99 3.41 -17.23
CA ASN A 8 -8.94 4.51 -17.17
C ASN A 8 -9.03 5.21 -15.80
N LEU A 9 -8.29 4.75 -14.79
CA LEU A 9 -8.33 5.34 -13.45
C LEU A 9 -7.30 6.48 -13.32
N THR A 10 -7.77 7.65 -12.90
CA THR A 10 -6.90 8.72 -12.39
C THR A 10 -6.37 8.35 -11.00
N GLN A 11 -5.47 9.14 -10.40
CA GLN A 11 -5.05 8.90 -9.01
C GLN A 11 -6.24 8.89 -8.03
N GLU A 12 -7.21 9.78 -8.20
CA GLU A 12 -8.41 9.81 -7.37
C GLU A 12 -9.30 8.59 -7.63
N GLY A 13 -9.48 8.19 -8.90
CA GLY A 13 -10.24 6.99 -9.25
C GLY A 13 -9.59 5.70 -8.74
N ALA A 14 -8.25 5.64 -8.74
CA ALA A 14 -7.48 4.53 -8.18
C ALA A 14 -7.65 4.44 -6.66
N TRP A 15 -7.65 5.59 -5.96
CA TRP A 15 -7.94 5.65 -4.54
C TRP A 15 -9.37 5.17 -4.24
N GLN A 16 -10.38 5.72 -4.92
CA GLN A 16 -11.78 5.36 -4.69
C GLN A 16 -12.02 3.86 -4.97
N TYR A 17 -11.47 3.35 -6.08
CA TYR A 17 -11.58 1.93 -6.43
C TYR A 17 -11.08 1.00 -5.31
N LEU A 18 -9.94 1.32 -4.69
CA LEU A 18 -9.40 0.50 -3.61
C LEU A 18 -10.20 0.64 -2.30
N VAL A 19 -10.72 1.83 -2.01
CA VAL A 19 -11.60 2.05 -0.85
C VAL A 19 -12.91 1.30 -1.01
N ASP A 20 -13.51 1.29 -2.20
CA ASP A 20 -14.75 0.57 -2.49
C ASP A 20 -14.59 -0.95 -2.32
N LEU A 21 -13.37 -1.47 -2.54
CA LEU A 21 -13.01 -2.86 -2.26
C LEU A 21 -12.67 -3.13 -0.78
N GLY A 22 -12.66 -2.11 0.06
CA GLY A 22 -12.39 -2.21 1.50
C GLY A 22 -10.91 -2.11 1.89
N PHE A 23 -10.01 -1.71 0.99
CA PHE A 23 -8.61 -1.53 1.34
C PHE A 23 -8.40 -0.23 2.14
N PRO A 24 -7.66 -0.26 3.26
CA PRO A 24 -7.43 0.91 4.12
C PRO A 24 -6.31 1.81 3.55
N VAL A 25 -6.52 2.36 2.36
CA VAL A 25 -5.56 3.22 1.66
C VAL A 25 -5.92 4.70 1.75
N SER A 26 -4.90 5.56 1.79
CA SER A 26 -5.06 7.01 1.76
C SER A 26 -4.74 7.58 0.38
N ARG A 27 -5.29 8.76 0.05
CA ARG A 27 -4.90 9.50 -1.17
C ARG A 27 -3.39 9.77 -1.22
N CYS A 28 -2.79 10.08 -0.07
CA CYS A 28 -1.35 10.31 0.06
C CYS A 28 -0.55 9.05 -0.30
N SER A 29 -0.96 7.86 0.18
CA SER A 29 -0.28 6.62 -0.20
C SER A 29 -0.36 6.32 -1.69
N ILE A 30 -1.49 6.65 -2.34
CA ILE A 30 -1.63 6.50 -3.80
C ILE A 30 -0.71 7.49 -4.53
N LYS A 31 -0.68 8.75 -4.12
CA LYS A 31 0.25 9.75 -4.68
C LYS A 31 1.71 9.27 -4.57
N VAL A 32 2.12 8.81 -3.39
CA VAL A 32 3.48 8.29 -3.16
C VAL A 32 3.78 7.09 -4.05
N ALA A 33 2.80 6.20 -4.29
CA ALA A 33 2.97 5.07 -5.19
C ALA A 33 3.26 5.51 -6.64
N PHE A 34 2.59 6.56 -7.12
CA PHE A 34 2.87 7.15 -8.43
C PHE A 34 4.24 7.85 -8.46
N ASP A 35 4.54 8.67 -7.45
CA ASP A 35 5.78 9.44 -7.37
C ASP A 35 7.02 8.53 -7.29
N LYS A 36 6.93 7.43 -6.52
CA LYS A 36 7.97 6.41 -6.38
C LYS A 36 8.01 5.39 -7.52
N ARG A 37 7.11 5.51 -8.52
CA ARG A 37 6.99 4.55 -9.63
C ARG A 37 6.75 3.12 -9.18
N GLU A 38 6.04 2.93 -8.08
CA GLU A 38 5.56 1.61 -7.64
C GLU A 38 4.38 1.13 -8.49
N VAL A 39 3.70 2.07 -9.15
CA VAL A 39 2.69 1.82 -10.18
C VAL A 39 3.18 2.46 -11.48
N HIS A 40 2.92 1.81 -12.61
CA HIS A 40 3.34 2.26 -13.94
C HIS A 40 2.15 2.83 -14.72
N PRO A 41 1.87 4.15 -14.63
CA PRO A 41 0.74 4.74 -15.33
C PRO A 41 0.98 4.87 -16.83
N VAL A 42 -0.08 4.69 -17.60
CA VAL A 42 -0.16 5.09 -19.00
C VAL A 42 -0.43 6.60 -19.06
N ARG A 43 0.38 7.32 -19.82
CA ARG A 43 0.18 8.76 -20.04
C ARG A 43 -0.76 8.99 -21.22
N LEU A 44 -1.95 9.52 -20.93
CA LEU A 44 -2.94 9.88 -21.95
C LEU A 44 -3.25 11.37 -21.82
N GLY A 45 -2.94 12.13 -22.88
CA GLY A 45 -2.96 13.60 -22.83
C GLY A 45 -2.06 14.14 -21.72
N ASN A 46 -2.57 15.05 -20.90
CA ASN A 46 -1.80 15.65 -19.80
C ASN A 46 -1.93 14.90 -18.46
N ARG A 47 -2.55 13.71 -18.43
CA ARG A 47 -2.84 12.98 -17.19
C ARG A 47 -2.26 11.56 -17.21
N ASN A 48 -2.09 11.02 -16.00
CA ASN A 48 -1.61 9.66 -15.77
C ASN A 48 -2.80 8.79 -15.40
N PHE A 49 -2.89 7.63 -16.05
CA PHE A 49 -3.96 6.65 -15.84
C PHE A 49 -3.40 5.28 -15.52
N VAL A 50 -4.11 4.53 -14.70
CA VAL A 50 -3.78 3.15 -14.34
C VAL A 50 -5.00 2.26 -14.55
N SER A 51 -4.77 0.98 -14.74
CA SER A 51 -5.82 -0.02 -14.80
C SER A 51 -6.22 -0.48 -13.39
N ARG A 52 -7.36 -1.16 -13.28
CA ARG A 52 -7.76 -1.79 -12.00
C ARG A 52 -6.76 -2.87 -11.60
N ARG A 53 -6.24 -3.62 -12.58
CA ARG A 53 -5.24 -4.66 -12.37
C ARG A 53 -3.93 -4.08 -11.81
N ASP A 54 -3.49 -2.93 -12.30
CA ASP A 54 -2.29 -2.25 -11.76
C ASP A 54 -2.43 -1.96 -10.26
N MET A 55 -3.61 -1.49 -9.84
CA MET A 55 -3.87 -1.18 -8.43
C MET A 55 -3.92 -2.44 -7.55
N LEU A 56 -4.50 -3.53 -8.06
CA LEU A 56 -4.50 -4.82 -7.35
C LEU A 56 -3.09 -5.40 -7.24
N ASN A 57 -2.30 -5.33 -8.31
CA ASN A 57 -0.90 -5.76 -8.31
C ASN A 57 -0.07 -4.94 -7.31
N TRP A 58 -0.31 -3.62 -7.24
CA TRP A 58 0.33 -2.76 -6.26
C TRP A 58 -0.01 -3.17 -4.82
N ILE A 59 -1.28 -3.47 -4.52
CA ILE A 59 -1.67 -3.99 -3.21
C ILE A 59 -0.97 -5.32 -2.90
N GLU A 60 -0.95 -6.25 -3.85
CA GLU A 60 -0.29 -7.54 -3.65
C GLU A 60 1.22 -7.37 -3.43
N SER A 61 1.86 -6.38 -4.07
CA SER A 61 3.26 -6.03 -3.81
C SER A 61 3.54 -5.55 -2.38
N LYS A 62 2.51 -5.09 -1.65
CA LYS A 62 2.63 -4.68 -0.24
C LYS A 62 2.58 -5.87 0.72
N ARG A 63 2.24 -7.07 0.24
CA ARG A 63 2.25 -8.28 1.06
C ARG A 63 3.67 -8.54 1.54
N GLN A 64 3.85 -8.52 2.85
CA GLN A 64 5.11 -8.85 3.48
C GLN A 64 5.13 -10.35 3.82
N THR A 65 6.10 -11.09 3.26
CA THR A 65 6.27 -12.52 3.59
C THR A 65 6.68 -12.73 5.05
N LYS A 66 7.32 -11.73 5.67
CA LYS A 66 7.71 -11.72 7.08
C LYS A 66 7.30 -10.40 7.71
N PRO A 67 6.70 -10.39 8.91
CA PRO A 67 6.39 -9.17 9.62
C PRO A 67 7.70 -8.42 9.90
N THR A 68 7.83 -7.20 9.36
CA THR A 68 9.09 -6.44 9.45
C THR A 68 9.32 -5.82 10.83
N ARG A 69 8.36 -5.91 11.74
CA ARG A 69 8.54 -5.57 13.15
C ARG A 69 8.54 -6.83 14.01
N TYR A 70 9.70 -7.15 14.57
CA TYR A 70 9.73 -7.72 15.91
C TYR A 70 9.13 -6.66 16.83
N VAL A 71 7.87 -6.83 17.22
CA VAL A 71 7.31 -6.13 18.38
C VAL A 71 7.95 -6.82 19.57
N GLY A 72 9.13 -6.33 19.99
CA GLY A 72 9.78 -6.87 21.18
C GLY A 72 8.79 -6.86 22.32
N VAL A 73 8.76 -7.94 23.10
CA VAL A 73 8.06 -7.96 24.38
C VAL A 73 8.57 -6.73 25.13
N ASN A 74 7.67 -5.87 25.63
CA ASN A 74 8.03 -4.79 26.54
C ASN A 74 8.55 -5.41 27.86
N THR A 75 9.73 -6.01 27.84
CA THR A 75 10.46 -6.41 29.03
C THR A 75 11.18 -5.19 29.57
N HIS A 76 10.41 -4.23 30.08
CA HIS A 76 10.90 -3.38 31.18
C HIS A 76 10.94 -4.21 32.46
N LEU A 77 11.64 -5.35 32.45
CA LEU A 77 12.08 -6.00 33.68
C LEU A 77 13.29 -5.21 34.15
N ASN A 78 13.03 -4.29 35.07
CA ASN A 78 14.05 -3.60 35.84
C ASN A 78 14.96 -4.66 36.50
N PRO A 79 16.25 -4.77 36.14
CA PRO A 79 17.13 -5.84 36.63
C PRO A 79 17.40 -5.77 38.14
N LYS A 80 16.91 -4.74 38.84
CA LYS A 80 17.14 -4.54 40.28
C LYS A 80 16.20 -5.32 41.21
N ILE A 81 15.16 -5.98 40.71
CA ILE A 81 14.20 -6.74 41.57
C ILE A 81 14.56 -8.24 41.65
N ALA A 82 15.32 -8.77 40.68
CA ALA A 82 15.61 -10.20 40.59
C ALA A 82 16.68 -10.73 41.57
N ALA A 83 17.31 -9.86 42.38
CA ALA A 83 18.38 -10.23 43.31
C ALA A 83 17.96 -10.19 44.80
N SER A 84 16.66 -10.22 45.10
CA SER A 84 16.15 -10.24 46.47
C SER A 84 15.02 -11.25 46.62
N ARG A 85 15.38 -12.53 46.75
CA ARG A 85 14.68 -13.56 47.52
C ARG A 85 15.42 -14.88 47.46
#